data_AF-A0A178A5K9-F1
#
_entry.id   AF-A0A178A5K9-F1
#
_cell.length_a   1.000
_cell.length_b   1.000
_cell.length_c   1.000
_cell.angle_alpha   90.00
_cell.angle_beta   90.00
_cell.angle_gamma   90.00
#
_symmetry.space_group_name_H-M   'P 1'
#
loop_
_entity.id
_entity.type
_entity.pdbx_description
1 polymer ?
#
loop_
_entity_poly.entity_id
_entity_poly.type
_entity_poly.pdbx_seq_one_letter_code
_entity_poly.pdbx_strand_id
1 'polypeptide(L)'
;MDALQNVFNNREIAIGGWVIMIIIVGLFTKIGRGFLESVLPIVFGRKFVVFYIIFLSFFSLTVLYLYHASFWDLSLLKDTAFWVLFIFVPLFVKTIEDAKDGRFFAKLIKDNLSAIVIIEFILNFWTFNLAVEILAIPIVFLLAVIYAFASREEKTVNLKKFIDGLFVVFGSVVIIFTLYNLIQRPGEILNIKILKEFLLPILLLFMNLPVVYGLALYNTYEQVFVRIKGEPKEHQKIKRQLFRFAGINLTKVTSLRNNLMRATNFSRTAEELKQHLQGFEKYLNTRLGDNYMKRARFYILSCILMIIICLSGIIASNSTVGLKDLMTFNFVLDIAKIKQIVTYVLSTGLAISICFLIYFIGFRKRKYEEISQIKKFALHDLLLSIKYQNRMLQEFPPVEDPQKLFAQYISIIYDIKRECDKAIVTYDNLLTNWELETLKQLQTYTSLLISTIGIDDIECYSAEEFTIFFNDKKTTAIQNEKINIFISDIERDIKKYSDQIKLCMEIFKVST
;
A
#
# COMPACT_ATOMS: atom_id res chain seq x y z
N MET A 1 40.97 0.69 -3.27
CA MET A 1 40.01 1.80 -3.41
C MET A 1 39.45 1.83 -4.83
N ASP A 2 40.32 1.78 -5.84
CA ASP A 2 39.99 1.97 -7.27
C ASP A 2 38.97 0.96 -7.83
N ALA A 3 39.05 -0.33 -7.44
CA ALA A 3 38.08 -1.33 -7.90
C ALA A 3 36.65 -1.10 -7.36
N LEU A 4 36.52 -0.52 -6.15
CA LEU A 4 35.22 -0.18 -5.55
C LEU A 4 34.64 1.10 -6.14
N GLN A 5 35.48 2.11 -6.42
CA GLN A 5 35.06 3.37 -7.04
C GLN A 5 34.64 3.24 -8.51
N ASN A 6 35.07 2.17 -9.20
CA ASN A 6 34.62 1.87 -10.56
C ASN A 6 33.17 1.36 -10.63
N VAL A 7 32.63 0.85 -9.52
CA VAL A 7 31.29 0.25 -9.45
C VAL A 7 30.34 1.07 -8.59
N PHE A 8 30.84 1.59 -7.46
CA PHE A 8 30.05 2.33 -6.49
C PHE A 8 30.45 3.80 -6.41
N ASN A 9 29.45 4.65 -6.28
CA ASN A 9 29.66 6.06 -6.06
C ASN A 9 30.13 6.33 -4.60
N ASN A 10 30.86 7.43 -4.36
CA ASN A 10 31.37 7.79 -3.04
C ASN A 10 30.27 7.80 -1.95
N ARG A 11 29.06 8.22 -2.30
CA ARG A 11 27.88 8.16 -1.42
C ARG A 11 27.47 6.74 -1.07
N GLU A 12 27.39 5.85 -2.06
CA GLU A 12 27.05 4.43 -1.86
C GLU A 12 28.09 3.74 -0.98
N ILE A 13 29.38 4.03 -1.20
CA ILE A 13 30.48 3.52 -0.38
C ILE A 13 30.35 4.01 1.06
N ALA A 14 30.08 5.30 1.25
CA ALA A 14 29.93 5.88 2.58
C ALA A 14 28.70 5.32 3.32
N ILE A 15 27.55 5.18 2.65
CA ILE A 15 26.34 4.56 3.22
C ILE A 15 26.62 3.09 3.56
N GLY A 16 27.20 2.34 2.64
CA GLY A 16 27.56 0.94 2.86
C GLY A 16 28.49 0.76 4.07
N GLY A 17 29.49 1.63 4.22
CA GLY A 17 30.41 1.64 5.36
C GLY A 17 29.68 1.82 6.70
N TRP A 18 28.77 2.81 6.78
CA TRP A 18 27.98 3.05 7.99
C TRP A 18 26.98 1.92 8.29
N VAL A 19 26.30 1.38 7.26
CA VAL A 19 25.38 0.24 7.43
C VAL A 19 26.11 -0.98 7.96
N ILE A 20 27.29 -1.30 7.41
CA ILE A 20 28.13 -2.41 7.89
C ILE A 20 28.54 -2.18 9.33
N MET A 21 28.96 -0.95 9.69
CA MET A 21 29.30 -0.63 11.07
C MET A 21 28.12 -0.83 12.02
N ILE A 22 26.92 -0.35 11.67
CA ILE A 22 25.70 -0.52 12.47
C ILE A 22 25.35 -2.00 12.64
N ILE A 23 25.44 -2.81 11.58
CA ILE A 23 25.18 -4.25 11.65
C ILE A 23 26.19 -4.92 12.59
N ILE A 24 27.48 -4.62 12.45
CA ILE A 24 28.54 -5.17 13.30
C ILE A 24 28.28 -4.81 14.77
N VAL A 25 28.04 -3.53 15.07
CA VAL A 25 27.73 -3.07 16.43
C VAL A 25 26.46 -3.76 16.95
N GLY A 26 25.41 -3.84 16.14
CA GLY A 26 24.16 -4.51 16.46
C GLY A 26 24.35 -5.98 16.85
N LEU A 27 25.18 -6.73 16.10
CA LEU A 27 25.53 -8.13 16.37
C LEU A 27 26.25 -8.33 17.71
N PHE A 28 26.98 -7.32 18.20
CA PHE A 28 27.65 -7.36 19.49
C PHE A 28 26.74 -6.97 20.67
N THR A 29 25.57 -6.39 20.42
CA THR A 29 24.61 -6.03 21.48
C THR A 29 23.68 -7.19 21.84
N LYS A 30 23.27 -7.27 23.13
CA LYS A 30 22.26 -8.25 23.59
C LYS A 30 20.94 -8.12 22.83
N ILE A 31 20.56 -6.90 22.47
CA ILE A 31 19.31 -6.59 21.74
C ILE A 31 19.36 -7.14 20.32
N GLY A 32 20.46 -6.91 19.58
CA GLY A 32 20.61 -7.41 18.21
C GLY A 32 20.70 -8.94 18.15
N ARG A 33 21.37 -9.59 19.12
CA ARG A 33 21.39 -11.05 19.22
C ARG A 33 20.01 -11.64 19.52
N GLY A 34 19.27 -11.07 20.48
CA GLY A 34 17.91 -11.51 20.79
C GLY A 34 16.94 -11.29 19.61
N PHE A 35 17.13 -10.24 18.83
CA PHE A 35 16.36 -10.01 17.60
C PHE A 35 16.68 -11.09 16.54
N LEU A 36 17.95 -11.42 16.31
CA LEU A 36 18.32 -12.45 15.34
C LEU A 36 17.83 -13.84 15.74
N GLU A 37 17.97 -14.21 17.02
CA GLU A 37 17.50 -15.50 17.53
C GLU A 37 15.97 -15.67 17.41
N SER A 38 15.21 -14.58 17.55
CA SER A 38 13.74 -14.61 17.41
C SER A 38 13.28 -14.53 15.94
N VAL A 39 13.98 -13.78 15.09
CA VAL A 39 13.56 -13.52 13.71
C VAL A 39 14.07 -14.58 12.72
N LEU A 40 15.29 -15.10 12.90
CA LEU A 40 15.87 -16.11 11.98
C LEU A 40 14.99 -17.36 11.82
N PRO A 41 14.45 -17.98 12.89
CA PRO A 41 13.58 -19.15 12.75
C PRO A 41 12.28 -18.85 12.01
N ILE A 42 11.77 -17.62 12.14
CA ILE A 42 10.54 -17.16 11.50
C ILE A 42 10.80 -16.94 10.00
N VAL A 43 11.87 -16.21 9.67
CA VAL A 43 12.25 -15.89 8.29
C VAL A 43 12.62 -17.14 7.48
N PHE A 44 13.28 -18.12 8.11
CA PHE A 44 13.65 -19.40 7.49
C PHE A 44 12.61 -20.52 7.70
N GLY A 45 11.38 -20.17 8.09
CA GLY A 45 10.28 -21.13 8.16
C GLY A 45 10.04 -21.82 6.81
N ARG A 46 9.71 -23.12 6.82
CA ARG A 46 9.53 -23.94 5.60
C ARG A 46 8.61 -23.31 4.54
N LYS A 47 7.58 -22.55 4.95
CA LYS A 47 6.66 -21.84 4.05
C LYS A 47 7.31 -20.61 3.40
N PHE A 48 8.11 -19.86 4.15
CA PHE A 48 8.86 -18.70 3.64
C PHE A 48 9.95 -19.12 2.67
N VAL A 49 10.65 -20.23 2.94
CA VAL A 49 11.66 -20.79 2.02
C VAL A 49 11.05 -21.15 0.66
N VAL A 50 9.88 -21.81 0.64
CA VAL A 50 9.17 -22.11 -0.62
C VAL A 50 8.82 -20.83 -1.37
N PHE A 51 8.37 -19.80 -0.66
CA PHE A 51 8.09 -18.51 -1.28
C PHE A 51 9.35 -17.87 -1.89
N TYR A 52 10.47 -17.85 -1.17
CA TYR A 52 11.73 -17.31 -1.69
C TYR A 52 12.21 -18.06 -2.94
N ILE A 53 12.03 -19.37 -3.01
CA ILE A 53 12.37 -20.16 -4.21
C ILE A 53 11.48 -19.75 -5.38
N ILE A 54 10.16 -19.63 -5.18
CA ILE A 54 9.22 -19.19 -6.23
C ILE A 54 9.58 -17.77 -6.69
N PHE A 55 9.84 -16.86 -5.76
CA PHE A 55 10.24 -15.49 -6.06
C PHE A 55 11.55 -15.45 -6.83
N LEU A 56 12.62 -16.09 -6.34
CA LEU A 56 13.93 -16.09 -7.01
C LEU A 56 13.85 -16.71 -8.41
N SER A 57 13.05 -17.75 -8.58
CA SER A 57 12.80 -18.36 -9.90
C SER A 57 12.14 -17.38 -10.86
N PHE A 58 11.04 -16.74 -10.44
CA PHE A 58 10.32 -15.75 -11.26
C PHE A 58 11.16 -14.49 -11.52
N PHE A 59 11.90 -14.03 -10.51
CA PHE A 59 12.80 -12.89 -10.60
C PHE A 59 13.92 -13.17 -11.61
N SER A 60 14.52 -14.36 -11.57
CA SER A 60 15.52 -14.78 -12.55
C SER A 60 14.96 -14.80 -13.97
N LEU A 61 13.74 -15.32 -14.16
CA LEU A 61 13.05 -15.25 -15.47
C LEU A 61 12.82 -13.81 -15.94
N THR A 62 12.49 -12.91 -15.02
CA THR A 62 12.28 -11.48 -15.32
C THR A 62 13.59 -10.82 -15.77
N VAL A 63 14.70 -11.09 -15.07
CA VAL A 63 16.03 -10.57 -15.44
C VAL A 63 16.48 -11.14 -16.79
N LEU A 64 16.28 -12.44 -17.03
CA LEU A 64 16.56 -13.07 -18.33
C LEU A 64 15.73 -12.43 -19.46
N TYR A 65 14.45 -12.16 -19.21
CA TYR A 65 13.60 -11.45 -20.17
C TYR A 65 14.13 -10.05 -20.48
N LEU A 66 14.52 -9.28 -19.47
CA LEU A 66 15.11 -7.94 -19.64
C LEU A 66 16.47 -7.98 -20.36
N TYR A 67 17.26 -9.04 -20.14
CA TYR A 67 18.52 -9.28 -20.84
C TYR A 67 18.27 -9.54 -22.34
N HIS A 68 17.35 -10.43 -22.67
CA HIS A 68 16.95 -10.68 -24.07
C HIS A 68 16.35 -9.45 -24.75
N ALA A 69 15.65 -8.59 -23.99
CA ALA A 69 15.13 -7.33 -24.48
C ALA A 69 16.21 -6.24 -24.69
N SER A 70 17.50 -6.55 -24.51
CA SER A 70 18.63 -5.60 -24.58
C SER A 70 18.54 -4.43 -23.58
N PHE A 71 17.65 -4.55 -22.59
CA PHE A 71 17.47 -3.54 -21.56
C PHE A 71 18.49 -3.74 -20.43
N TRP A 72 18.62 -4.98 -19.93
CA TRP A 72 19.50 -5.32 -18.82
C TRP A 72 20.88 -5.80 -19.29
N ASP A 73 21.92 -5.32 -18.63
CA ASP A 73 23.32 -5.72 -18.80
C ASP A 73 24.03 -5.79 -17.44
N LEU A 74 25.25 -6.34 -17.40
CA LEU A 74 25.98 -6.55 -16.14
C LEU A 74 26.24 -5.26 -15.35
N SER A 75 26.22 -4.09 -15.98
CA SER A 75 26.36 -2.81 -15.26
C SER A 75 25.21 -2.54 -14.29
N LEU A 76 24.02 -3.07 -14.57
CA LEU A 76 22.79 -2.92 -13.77
C LEU A 76 22.63 -3.99 -12.67
N LEU A 77 23.59 -4.91 -12.54
CA LEU A 77 23.55 -5.97 -11.54
C LEU A 77 23.50 -5.40 -10.12
N LYS A 78 24.26 -4.32 -9.86
CA LYS A 78 24.27 -3.66 -8.56
C LYS A 78 22.89 -3.08 -8.22
N ASP A 79 22.26 -2.40 -9.16
CA ASP A 79 20.97 -1.73 -8.97
C ASP A 79 19.86 -2.77 -8.78
N THR A 80 19.97 -3.90 -9.49
CA THR A 80 19.11 -5.06 -9.31
C THR A 80 19.22 -5.65 -7.89
N ALA A 81 20.43 -5.75 -7.34
CA ALA A 81 20.65 -6.23 -5.98
C ALA A 81 20.12 -5.25 -4.92
N PHE A 82 20.37 -3.94 -5.11
CA PHE A 82 19.80 -2.89 -4.26
C PHE A 82 18.27 -2.94 -4.27
N TRP A 83 17.66 -3.12 -5.43
CA TRP A 83 16.21 -3.24 -5.56
C TRP A 83 15.64 -4.41 -4.74
N VAL A 84 16.28 -5.58 -4.80
CA VAL A 84 15.82 -6.75 -4.03
C VAL A 84 15.89 -6.47 -2.52
N LEU A 85 16.97 -5.87 -2.03
CA LEU A 85 17.16 -5.64 -0.60
C LEU A 85 16.31 -4.50 -0.05
N PHE A 86 16.28 -3.35 -0.73
CA PHE A 86 15.71 -2.12 -0.18
C PHE A 86 14.27 -1.84 -0.64
N ILE A 87 13.83 -2.42 -1.76
CA ILE A 87 12.48 -2.23 -2.27
C ILE A 87 11.66 -3.50 -2.07
N PHE A 88 12.14 -4.64 -2.56
CA PHE A 88 11.36 -5.88 -2.52
C PHE A 88 11.14 -6.43 -1.10
N VAL A 89 12.15 -6.43 -0.22
CA VAL A 89 11.96 -6.93 1.15
C VAL A 89 10.93 -6.11 1.93
N PRO A 90 10.97 -4.76 1.96
CA PRO A 90 9.90 -3.98 2.59
C PRO A 90 8.54 -4.17 1.91
N LEU A 91 8.50 -4.29 0.58
CA LEU A 91 7.29 -4.60 -0.18
C LEU A 91 6.67 -5.93 0.25
N PHE A 92 7.50 -6.95 0.46
CA PHE A 92 7.12 -8.28 0.90
C PHE A 92 6.47 -8.25 2.29
N VAL A 93 7.13 -7.61 3.27
CA VAL A 93 6.62 -7.47 4.64
C VAL A 93 5.28 -6.72 4.65
N LYS A 94 5.22 -5.56 4.00
CA LYS A 94 4.01 -4.74 3.91
C LYS A 94 2.85 -5.52 3.24
N THR A 95 3.16 -6.37 2.28
CA THR A 95 2.15 -7.21 1.61
C THR A 95 1.60 -8.30 2.52
N ILE A 96 2.43 -8.91 3.37
CA ILE A 96 1.95 -9.91 4.32
C ILE A 96 1.03 -9.30 5.39
N GLU A 97 1.36 -8.09 5.85
CA GLU A 97 0.59 -7.42 6.90
C GLU A 97 -0.73 -6.82 6.36
N ASP A 98 -0.66 -6.10 5.24
CA ASP A 98 -1.72 -5.17 4.83
C ASP A 98 -2.40 -5.49 3.49
N ALA A 99 -1.99 -6.53 2.75
CA ALA A 99 -2.56 -6.79 1.43
C ALA A 99 -3.99 -7.35 1.50
N LYS A 100 -4.96 -6.44 1.57
CA LYS A 100 -6.39 -6.77 1.65
C LYS A 100 -7.10 -6.69 0.30
N ASP A 101 -6.69 -5.79 -0.60
CA ASP A 101 -7.42 -5.52 -1.85
C ASP A 101 -6.58 -4.86 -2.96
N GLY A 102 -7.20 -4.59 -4.12
CA GLY A 102 -6.53 -3.93 -5.25
C GLY A 102 -6.12 -2.47 -5.01
N ARG A 103 -6.68 -1.79 -3.99
CA ARG A 103 -6.26 -0.42 -3.65
C ARG A 103 -5.01 -0.41 -2.80
N PHE A 104 -4.79 -1.43 -1.97
CA PHE A 104 -3.48 -1.69 -1.40
C PHE A 104 -2.41 -1.70 -2.49
N PHE A 105 -2.58 -2.46 -3.58
CA PHE A 105 -1.59 -2.50 -4.68
C PHE A 105 -1.44 -1.16 -5.40
N ALA A 106 -2.52 -0.40 -5.60
CA ALA A 106 -2.42 0.94 -6.21
C ALA A 106 -1.65 1.92 -5.31
N LYS A 107 -1.92 1.89 -3.99
CA LYS A 107 -1.18 2.68 -3.00
C LYS A 107 0.27 2.20 -2.90
N LEU A 108 0.49 0.89 -2.91
CA LEU A 108 1.81 0.26 -2.91
C LEU A 108 2.64 0.73 -4.10
N ILE A 109 2.08 0.69 -5.32
CA ILE A 109 2.76 1.17 -6.52
C ILE A 109 3.06 2.67 -6.38
N LYS A 110 2.10 3.49 -5.94
CA LYS A 110 2.30 4.94 -5.77
C LYS A 110 3.41 5.25 -4.75
N ASP A 111 3.35 4.64 -3.58
CA ASP A 111 4.31 4.83 -2.49
C ASP A 111 5.71 4.38 -2.93
N ASN A 112 5.82 3.20 -3.55
CA ASN A 112 7.10 2.67 -4.02
C ASN A 112 7.66 3.47 -5.20
N LEU A 113 6.83 3.94 -6.14
CA LEU A 113 7.30 4.83 -7.21
C LEU A 113 7.85 6.14 -6.64
N SER A 114 7.15 6.74 -5.67
CA SER A 114 7.64 7.95 -5.00
C SER A 114 8.98 7.69 -4.30
N ALA A 115 9.10 6.55 -3.60
CA ALA A 115 10.33 6.17 -2.91
C ALA A 115 11.47 5.90 -3.90
N ILE A 116 11.21 5.16 -4.99
CA ILE A 116 12.17 4.88 -6.06
C ILE A 116 12.68 6.19 -6.64
N VAL A 117 11.79 7.11 -7.02
CA VAL A 117 12.20 8.40 -7.61
C VAL A 117 13.06 9.20 -6.63
N ILE A 118 12.68 9.26 -5.35
CA ILE A 118 13.45 9.99 -4.34
C ILE A 118 14.81 9.33 -4.08
N ILE A 119 14.85 8.01 -3.90
CA ILE A 119 16.09 7.26 -3.61
C ILE A 119 17.04 7.34 -4.79
N GLU A 120 16.57 7.05 -6.00
CA GLU A 120 17.39 7.07 -7.21
C GLU A 120 17.93 8.47 -7.48
N PHE A 121 17.09 9.49 -7.27
CA PHE A 121 17.51 10.86 -7.36
C PHE A 121 18.53 11.20 -6.28
N ILE A 122 18.33 10.84 -5.01
CA ILE A 122 19.32 11.08 -3.95
C ILE A 122 20.62 10.31 -4.20
N LEU A 123 20.60 9.07 -4.67
CA LEU A 123 21.83 8.28 -4.86
C LEU A 123 22.64 8.76 -6.06
N ASN A 124 21.96 9.15 -7.15
CA ASN A 124 22.59 9.61 -8.38
C ASN A 124 22.81 11.13 -8.44
N PHE A 125 22.17 11.91 -7.55
CA PHE A 125 22.44 13.33 -7.44
C PHE A 125 23.88 13.54 -6.96
N TRP A 126 24.52 14.57 -7.51
CA TRP A 126 25.93 14.92 -7.35
C TRP A 126 26.56 14.42 -6.05
N THR A 127 27.61 13.60 -6.17
CA THR A 127 28.31 13.03 -5.02
C THR A 127 29.55 13.83 -4.67
N PHE A 128 29.71 14.06 -3.37
CA PHE A 128 30.90 14.73 -2.86
C PHE A 128 32.09 13.76 -2.83
N ASN A 129 33.26 14.30 -2.49
CA ASN A 129 34.41 13.45 -2.17
C ASN A 129 34.06 12.50 -1.01
N LEU A 130 34.60 11.29 -1.05
CA LEU A 130 34.34 10.22 -0.09
C LEU A 130 34.45 10.68 1.38
N ALA A 131 35.47 11.47 1.72
CA ALA A 131 35.65 11.98 3.08
C ALA A 131 34.49 12.87 3.55
N VAL A 132 33.93 13.69 2.64
CA VAL A 132 32.79 14.56 2.93
C VAL A 132 31.52 13.73 3.06
N GLU A 133 31.30 12.75 2.19
CA GLU A 133 30.13 11.85 2.27
C GLU A 133 30.11 11.02 3.56
N ILE A 134 31.27 10.50 4.01
CA ILE A 134 31.38 9.75 5.27
C ILE A 134 30.98 10.59 6.48
N LEU A 135 31.29 11.90 6.48
CA LEU A 135 30.95 12.81 7.56
C LEU A 135 29.51 13.34 7.45
N ALA A 136 28.99 13.50 6.23
CA ALA A 136 27.63 13.97 5.97
C ALA A 136 26.56 12.97 6.45
N ILE A 137 26.77 11.67 6.25
CA ILE A 137 25.78 10.63 6.59
C ILE A 137 25.39 10.65 8.08
N PRO A 138 26.32 10.66 9.05
CA PRO A 138 25.99 10.78 10.46
C PRO A 138 25.24 12.06 10.81
N ILE A 139 25.57 13.18 10.16
CA ILE A 139 24.88 14.46 10.40
C ILE A 139 23.42 14.36 9.95
N VAL A 140 23.18 13.82 8.76
CA VAL A 140 21.82 13.58 8.25
C VAL A 140 21.07 12.61 9.17
N PHE A 141 21.73 11.55 9.64
CA PHE A 141 21.14 10.60 10.59
C PHE A 141 20.78 11.27 11.92
N LEU A 142 21.66 12.11 12.48
CA LEU A 142 21.40 12.86 13.70
C LEU A 142 20.23 13.84 13.52
N LEU A 143 20.17 14.56 12.40
CA LEU A 143 19.04 15.43 12.06
C LEU A 143 17.74 14.64 11.96
N ALA A 144 17.76 13.46 11.35
CA ALA A 144 16.60 12.58 11.26
C ALA A 144 16.14 12.07 12.64
N VAL A 145 17.07 11.74 13.54
CA VAL A 145 16.76 11.35 14.92
C VAL A 145 16.17 12.52 15.70
N ILE A 146 16.78 13.71 15.63
CA ILE A 146 16.26 14.93 16.27
C ILE A 146 14.86 15.25 15.75
N TYR A 147 14.63 15.14 14.44
CA TYR A 147 13.32 15.32 13.83
C TYR A 147 12.28 14.30 14.35
N ALA A 148 12.69 13.03 14.47
CA ALA A 148 11.84 11.97 14.99
C ALA A 148 11.47 12.17 16.47
N PHE A 149 12.39 12.70 17.28
CA PHE A 149 12.12 13.08 18.68
C PHE A 149 11.25 14.34 18.76
N ALA A 150 11.56 15.37 17.96
CA ALA A 150 10.80 16.62 17.93
C ALA A 150 9.33 16.43 17.51
N SER A 151 9.05 15.34 16.79
CA SER A 151 7.70 14.94 16.38
C SER A 151 6.88 14.24 17.47
N ARG A 152 7.44 13.97 18.65
CA ARG A 152 6.78 13.20 19.72
C ARG A 152 6.28 14.02 20.90
N GLU A 153 6.72 15.27 21.05
CA GLU A 153 6.35 16.11 22.19
C GLU A 153 5.81 17.47 21.77
N GLU A 154 4.77 17.94 22.47
CA GLU A 154 4.18 19.27 22.24
C GLU A 154 5.19 20.39 22.48
N LYS A 155 6.10 20.20 23.43
CA LYS A 155 7.15 21.15 23.78
C LYS A 155 8.15 21.39 22.63
N THR A 156 8.25 20.49 21.66
CA THR A 156 9.24 20.54 20.56
C THR A 156 8.66 20.94 19.21
N VAL A 157 7.40 21.38 19.14
CA VAL A 157 6.73 21.77 17.88
C VAL A 157 7.50 22.86 17.11
N ASN A 158 8.10 23.83 17.80
CA ASN A 158 8.89 24.88 17.15
C ASN A 158 10.18 24.35 16.50
N LEU A 159 10.85 23.39 17.15
CA LEU A 159 12.05 22.75 16.61
C LEU A 159 11.69 21.92 15.36
N LYS A 160 10.56 21.21 15.39
CA LYS A 160 10.06 20.46 14.24
C LYS A 160 9.80 21.38 13.04
N LYS A 161 9.06 22.48 13.24
CA LYS A 161 8.76 23.46 12.18
C LYS A 161 10.04 24.06 11.55
N PHE A 162 11.07 24.29 12.36
CA PHE A 162 12.36 24.76 11.87
C PHE A 162 13.05 23.72 10.97
N ILE A 163 13.08 22.45 11.40
CA ILE A 163 13.66 21.36 10.60
C ILE A 163 12.87 21.13 9.30
N ASP A 164 11.53 21.21 9.35
CA ASP A 164 10.68 21.15 8.16
C ASP A 164 11.01 22.28 7.16
N GLY A 165 11.21 23.50 7.67
CA GLY A 165 11.66 24.64 6.87
C GLY A 165 13.00 24.38 6.19
N LEU A 166 13.98 23.81 6.90
CA LEU A 166 15.28 23.43 6.34
C LEU A 166 15.15 22.38 5.22
N PHE A 167 14.32 21.35 5.41
CA PHE A 167 14.09 20.34 4.38
C PHE A 167 13.43 20.93 3.12
N VAL A 168 12.49 21.86 3.27
CA VAL A 168 11.85 22.54 2.13
C VAL A 168 12.86 23.39 1.36
N VAL A 169 13.72 24.15 2.05
CA VAL A 169 14.77 24.94 1.42
C VAL A 169 15.76 24.03 0.69
N PHE A 170 16.25 22.98 1.35
CA PHE A 170 17.16 22.01 0.76
C PHE A 170 16.57 21.35 -0.49
N GLY A 171 15.34 20.84 -0.39
CA GLY A 171 14.62 20.24 -1.52
C GLY A 171 14.43 21.22 -2.69
N SER A 172 14.13 22.48 -2.39
CA SER A 172 13.95 23.53 -3.41
C SER A 172 15.27 23.84 -4.14
N VAL A 173 16.38 23.98 -3.41
CA VAL A 173 17.72 24.20 -4.00
C VAL A 173 18.09 23.05 -4.92
N VAL A 174 17.86 21.81 -4.49
CA VAL A 174 18.15 20.63 -5.29
C VAL A 174 17.31 20.61 -6.58
N ILE A 175 16.01 20.92 -6.51
CA ILE A 175 15.14 20.99 -7.69
C ILE A 175 15.61 22.07 -8.67
N ILE A 176 15.90 23.29 -8.18
CA ILE A 176 16.37 24.41 -9.01
C ILE A 176 17.70 24.06 -9.70
N PHE A 177 18.63 23.45 -8.97
CA PHE A 177 19.93 23.05 -9.50
C PHE A 177 19.80 21.94 -10.55
N THR A 178 18.93 20.95 -10.34
CA THR A 178 18.63 19.91 -11.33
C THR A 178 18.01 20.50 -12.59
N LEU A 179 17.04 21.42 -12.46
CA LEU A 179 16.44 22.10 -13.61
C LEU A 179 17.47 22.94 -14.37
N TYR A 180 18.35 23.65 -13.66
CA TYR A 180 19.44 24.42 -14.26
C TYR A 180 20.39 23.53 -15.08
N ASN A 181 20.85 22.41 -14.51
CA ASN A 181 21.74 21.48 -15.22
C ASN A 181 21.04 20.73 -16.36
N LEU A 182 19.75 20.43 -16.24
CA LEU A 182 18.95 19.83 -17.30
C LEU A 182 18.87 20.73 -18.54
N ILE A 183 18.78 22.05 -18.34
CA ILE A 183 18.76 23.04 -19.42
C ILE A 183 20.16 23.23 -20.03
N GLN A 184 21.20 23.31 -19.19
CA GLN A 184 22.57 23.58 -19.65
C GLN A 184 23.27 22.38 -20.29
N ARG A 185 23.01 21.16 -19.80
CA ARG A 185 23.71 19.93 -20.20
C ARG A 185 22.76 18.73 -20.31
N PRO A 186 21.80 18.76 -21.26
CA PRO A 186 20.81 17.69 -21.39
C PRO A 186 21.44 16.32 -21.69
N GLY A 187 22.57 16.29 -22.41
CA GLY A 187 23.26 15.04 -22.77
C GLY A 187 23.93 14.31 -21.60
N GLU A 188 24.24 15.01 -20.49
CA GLU A 188 24.80 14.38 -19.29
C GLU A 188 23.70 13.71 -18.43
N ILE A 189 22.48 14.25 -18.44
CA ILE A 189 21.36 13.75 -17.62
C ILE A 189 20.49 12.73 -18.39
N LEU A 190 20.32 12.90 -19.71
CA LEU A 190 19.56 12.00 -20.58
C LEU A 190 20.43 10.90 -21.23
N ASN A 191 21.49 10.47 -20.54
CA ASN A 191 22.27 9.33 -20.99
C ASN A 191 21.42 8.05 -20.91
N ILE A 192 21.49 7.20 -21.94
CA ILE A 192 20.79 5.90 -21.98
C ILE A 192 21.10 5.07 -20.73
N LYS A 193 22.32 5.17 -20.18
CA LYS A 193 22.71 4.46 -18.95
C LYS A 193 21.91 4.94 -17.73
N ILE A 194 21.84 6.24 -17.48
CA ILE A 194 21.08 6.84 -16.37
C ILE A 194 19.59 6.56 -16.53
N LEU A 195 19.08 6.61 -17.76
CA LEU A 195 17.69 6.27 -18.06
C LEU A 195 17.38 4.80 -17.74
N LYS A 196 18.30 3.88 -18.06
CA LYS A 196 18.17 2.46 -17.71
C LYS A 196 18.23 2.25 -16.21
N GLU A 197 19.17 2.86 -15.49
CA GLU A 197 19.29 2.82 -14.03
C GLU A 197 18.00 3.31 -13.37
N PHE A 198 17.45 4.43 -13.82
CA PHE A 198 16.20 4.99 -13.29
C PHE A 198 14.94 4.14 -13.60
N LEU A 199 14.84 3.58 -14.81
CA LEU A 199 13.68 2.79 -15.22
C LEU A 199 13.70 1.34 -14.71
N LEU A 200 14.88 0.79 -14.43
CA LEU A 200 15.04 -0.58 -13.93
C LEU A 200 14.18 -0.88 -12.68
N PRO A 201 14.25 -0.11 -11.58
CA PRO A 201 13.47 -0.38 -10.37
C PRO A 201 11.96 -0.31 -10.61
N ILE A 202 11.54 0.56 -11.54
CA ILE A 202 10.14 0.70 -11.95
C ILE A 202 9.69 -0.56 -12.73
N LEU A 203 10.49 -1.00 -13.71
CA LEU A 203 10.21 -2.19 -14.50
C LEU A 203 10.18 -3.45 -13.63
N LEU A 204 11.15 -3.61 -12.72
CA LEU A 204 11.19 -4.72 -11.77
C LEU A 204 9.96 -4.72 -10.85
N LEU A 205 9.50 -3.56 -10.39
CA LEU A 205 8.27 -3.44 -9.60
C LEU A 205 7.04 -3.94 -10.37
N PHE A 206 6.84 -3.46 -11.60
CA PHE A 206 5.69 -3.86 -12.41
C PHE A 206 5.73 -5.34 -12.81
N MET A 207 6.90 -5.85 -13.21
CA MET A 207 7.05 -7.24 -13.63
C MET A 207 6.90 -8.24 -12.48
N ASN A 208 7.35 -7.88 -11.26
CA ASN A 208 7.22 -8.74 -10.08
C ASN A 208 5.90 -8.57 -9.31
N LEU A 209 5.06 -7.59 -9.68
CA LEU A 209 3.74 -7.38 -9.07
C LEU A 209 2.85 -8.64 -9.04
N PRO A 210 2.83 -9.52 -10.07
CA PRO A 210 2.09 -10.77 -10.04
C PRO A 210 2.50 -11.70 -8.89
N VAL A 211 3.80 -11.76 -8.56
CA VAL A 211 4.30 -12.59 -7.45
C VAL A 211 3.83 -12.04 -6.10
N VAL A 212 3.89 -10.71 -5.94
CA VAL A 212 3.42 -10.01 -4.74
C VAL A 212 1.90 -10.19 -4.57
N TYR A 213 1.15 -10.15 -5.67
CA TYR A 213 -0.27 -10.45 -5.67
C TYR A 213 -0.56 -11.91 -5.30
N GLY A 214 0.21 -12.85 -5.85
CA GLY A 214 0.12 -14.27 -5.51
C GLY A 214 0.39 -14.54 -4.02
N LEU A 215 1.37 -13.84 -3.43
CA LEU A 215 1.65 -13.89 -1.99
C LEU A 215 0.47 -13.43 -1.15
N ALA A 216 -0.10 -12.26 -1.46
CA ALA A 216 -1.27 -11.74 -0.77
C ALA A 216 -2.44 -12.72 -0.81
N LEU A 217 -2.66 -13.33 -1.98
CA LEU A 217 -3.69 -14.34 -2.18
C LEU A 217 -3.43 -15.58 -1.32
N TYR A 218 -2.21 -16.11 -1.35
CA TYR A 218 -1.80 -17.27 -0.55
C TYR A 218 -1.99 -17.04 0.94
N ASN A 219 -1.49 -15.91 1.47
CA ASN A 219 -1.63 -15.54 2.87
C ASN A 219 -3.11 -15.42 3.30
N THR A 220 -3.93 -14.77 2.47
CA THR A 220 -5.36 -14.61 2.79
C THR A 220 -6.08 -15.95 2.79
N TYR A 221 -5.77 -16.85 1.85
CA TYR A 221 -6.31 -18.22 1.87
C TYR A 221 -5.84 -19.01 3.09
N GLU A 222 -4.57 -18.88 3.49
CA GLU A 222 -4.05 -19.54 4.68
C GLU A 222 -4.82 -19.12 5.94
N GLN A 223 -5.04 -17.81 6.12
CA GLN A 223 -5.84 -17.27 7.22
C GLN A 223 -7.28 -17.80 7.22
N VAL A 224 -7.89 -17.96 6.04
CA VAL A 224 -9.21 -18.59 5.90
C VAL A 224 -9.14 -20.08 6.26
N PHE A 225 -8.11 -20.79 5.79
CA PHE A 225 -7.99 -22.22 5.98
C PHE A 225 -7.72 -22.64 7.41
N VAL A 226 -6.96 -21.84 8.18
CA VAL A 226 -6.71 -22.08 9.61
C VAL A 226 -8.00 -22.01 10.44
N ARG A 227 -9.02 -21.28 9.96
CA ARG A 227 -10.30 -21.09 10.68
C ARG A 227 -11.39 -22.09 10.34
N ILE A 228 -11.16 -22.98 9.37
CA ILE A 228 -12.11 -24.03 9.01
C ILE A 228 -12.20 -25.04 10.17
N LYS A 229 -13.43 -25.35 10.59
CA LYS A 229 -13.73 -26.45 11.52
C LYS A 229 -14.23 -27.66 10.73
N GLY A 230 -13.79 -28.88 11.05
CA GLY A 230 -14.26 -30.10 10.40
C GLY A 230 -13.32 -31.29 10.55
N GLU A 231 -13.71 -32.43 9.95
CA GLU A 231 -12.83 -33.59 9.85
C GLU A 231 -11.79 -33.42 8.72
N PRO A 232 -10.58 -34.00 8.86
CA PRO A 232 -9.51 -33.88 7.87
C PRO A 232 -9.89 -34.36 6.46
N LYS A 233 -10.84 -35.30 6.34
CA LYS A 233 -11.36 -35.79 5.05
C LYS A 233 -12.22 -34.75 4.33
N GLU A 234 -12.97 -33.92 5.07
CA GLU A 234 -13.80 -32.84 4.52
C GLU A 234 -13.01 -31.56 4.25
N HIS A 235 -11.89 -31.35 4.96
CA HIS A 235 -11.01 -30.18 4.74
C HIS A 235 -10.54 -30.04 3.29
N GLN A 236 -10.21 -31.14 2.61
CA GLN A 236 -9.79 -31.11 1.20
C GLN A 236 -10.93 -30.62 0.28
N LYS A 237 -12.16 -31.09 0.54
CA LYS A 237 -13.36 -30.71 -0.24
C LYS A 237 -13.72 -29.25 -0.01
N ILE A 238 -13.72 -28.83 1.25
CA ILE A 238 -13.97 -27.44 1.67
C ILE A 238 -12.96 -26.49 1.01
N LYS A 239 -11.66 -26.79 1.07
CA LYS A 239 -10.61 -25.97 0.43
C LYS A 239 -10.84 -25.84 -1.08
N ARG A 240 -11.20 -26.93 -1.76
CA ARG A 240 -11.48 -26.91 -3.20
C ARG A 240 -12.72 -26.06 -3.54
N GLN A 241 -13.76 -26.11 -2.72
CA GLN A 241 -14.96 -25.28 -2.92
C GLN A 241 -14.67 -23.80 -2.68
N LEU A 242 -13.94 -23.45 -1.62
CA LEU A 242 -13.50 -22.08 -1.35
C LEU A 242 -12.67 -21.52 -2.50
N PHE A 243 -11.74 -22.33 -3.03
CA PHE A 243 -10.94 -21.94 -4.19
C PHE A 243 -11.77 -21.80 -5.47
N ARG A 244 -12.77 -22.66 -5.70
CA ARG A 244 -13.71 -22.51 -6.84
C ARG A 244 -14.56 -21.25 -6.73
N PHE A 245 -14.93 -20.85 -5.51
CA PHE A 245 -15.75 -19.68 -5.26
C PHE A 245 -14.99 -18.35 -5.46
N ALA A 246 -13.83 -18.23 -4.81
CA ALA A 246 -13.08 -16.97 -4.78
C ALA A 246 -11.98 -16.90 -5.86
N GLY A 247 -11.44 -18.03 -6.31
CA GLY A 247 -10.44 -18.12 -7.36
C GLY A 247 -9.20 -17.27 -7.09
N ILE A 248 -8.75 -16.54 -8.11
CA ILE A 248 -7.59 -15.64 -8.05
C ILE A 248 -8.00 -14.22 -7.60
N ASN A 249 -9.27 -14.01 -7.19
CA ASN A 249 -9.75 -12.67 -6.85
C ASN A 249 -9.55 -12.35 -5.38
N LEU A 250 -8.50 -11.59 -5.06
CA LEU A 250 -8.13 -11.21 -3.70
C LEU A 250 -9.30 -10.54 -2.96
N THR A 251 -10.09 -9.68 -3.62
CA THR A 251 -11.20 -8.99 -2.94
C THR A 251 -12.30 -9.93 -2.48
N LYS A 252 -12.56 -11.01 -3.23
CA LYS A 252 -13.51 -12.06 -2.84
C LYS A 252 -12.98 -12.89 -1.67
N VAL A 253 -11.68 -13.22 -1.67
CA VAL A 253 -11.07 -13.99 -0.56
C VAL A 253 -11.04 -13.15 0.71
N THR A 254 -10.73 -11.86 0.61
CA THR A 254 -10.72 -10.94 1.75
C THR A 254 -12.12 -10.67 2.29
N SER A 255 -13.12 -10.48 1.42
CA SER A 255 -14.52 -10.31 1.87
C SER A 255 -15.04 -11.57 2.56
N LEU A 256 -14.64 -12.75 2.07
CA LEU A 256 -14.90 -14.02 2.73
C LEU A 256 -14.21 -14.05 4.09
N ARG A 257 -12.90 -13.79 4.20
CA ARG A 257 -12.16 -13.72 5.47
C ARG A 257 -12.83 -12.81 6.51
N ASN A 258 -13.24 -11.61 6.10
CA ASN A 258 -13.84 -10.62 7.00
C ASN A 258 -15.25 -11.03 7.45
N ASN A 259 -16.04 -11.71 6.60
CA ASN A 259 -17.33 -12.27 7.00
C ASN A 259 -17.18 -13.56 7.81
N LEU A 260 -16.11 -14.33 7.61
CA LEU A 260 -15.76 -15.48 8.43
C LEU A 260 -15.39 -15.09 9.87
N MET A 261 -14.87 -13.87 10.11
CA MET A 261 -14.73 -13.35 11.47
C MET A 261 -16.08 -13.11 12.15
N ARG A 262 -17.13 -12.82 11.38
CA ARG A 262 -18.48 -12.53 11.89
C ARG A 262 -19.33 -13.80 12.03
N ALA A 263 -19.16 -14.75 11.12
CA ALA A 263 -19.78 -16.06 11.18
C ALA A 263 -18.89 -16.99 12.01
N THR A 264 -19.11 -17.00 13.33
CA THR A 264 -18.35 -17.80 14.32
C THR A 264 -18.33 -19.32 14.08
N ASN A 265 -19.11 -19.81 13.11
CA ASN A 265 -19.25 -21.22 12.81
C ASN A 265 -19.22 -21.43 11.30
N PHE A 266 -18.08 -21.82 10.76
CA PHE A 266 -18.12 -22.45 9.45
C PHE A 266 -18.59 -23.90 9.58
N SER A 267 -19.43 -24.26 8.63
CA SER A 267 -20.15 -25.52 8.50
C SER A 267 -19.21 -26.72 8.58
N ARG A 268 -19.65 -27.78 9.27
CA ARG A 268 -18.85 -29.02 9.40
C ARG A 268 -18.75 -29.76 8.06
N THR A 269 -19.60 -29.42 7.10
CA THR A 269 -19.81 -30.16 5.85
C THR A 269 -19.66 -29.29 4.61
N ALA A 270 -19.13 -29.86 3.52
CA ALA A 270 -18.94 -29.16 2.25
C ALA A 270 -20.24 -28.70 1.55
N GLU A 271 -21.39 -29.33 1.79
CA GLU A 271 -22.67 -28.89 1.19
C GLU A 271 -23.27 -27.68 1.92
N GLU A 272 -23.20 -27.65 3.24
CA GLU A 272 -23.60 -26.48 4.03
C GLU A 272 -22.74 -25.25 3.67
N LEU A 273 -21.42 -25.45 3.48
CA LEU A 273 -20.50 -24.44 2.98
C LEU A 273 -20.97 -23.86 1.65
N LYS A 274 -21.33 -24.72 0.71
CA LYS A 274 -21.77 -24.33 -0.62
C LYS A 274 -23.04 -23.48 -0.57
N GLN A 275 -24.02 -23.84 0.27
CA GLN A 275 -25.24 -23.05 0.44
C GLN A 275 -24.95 -21.66 1.04
N HIS A 276 -24.11 -21.60 2.07
CA HIS A 276 -23.68 -20.32 2.64
C HIS A 276 -22.92 -19.45 1.62
N LEU A 277 -22.03 -20.05 0.83
CA LEU A 277 -21.30 -19.35 -0.24
C LEU A 277 -22.25 -18.81 -1.32
N GLN A 278 -23.29 -19.55 -1.70
CA GLN A 278 -24.29 -19.07 -2.67
C GLN A 278 -25.09 -17.88 -2.13
N GLY A 279 -25.53 -17.94 -0.86
CA GLY A 279 -26.18 -16.81 -0.20
C GLY A 279 -25.27 -15.59 -0.11
N PHE A 280 -24.00 -15.82 0.22
CA PHE A 280 -22.98 -14.77 0.27
C PHE A 280 -22.68 -14.18 -1.12
N GLU A 281 -22.66 -15.00 -2.17
CA GLU A 281 -22.52 -14.53 -3.55
C GLU A 281 -23.65 -13.60 -3.94
N LYS A 282 -24.88 -13.98 -3.58
CA LYS A 282 -26.07 -13.15 -3.82
C LYS A 282 -25.95 -11.80 -3.11
N TYR A 283 -25.53 -11.79 -1.85
CA TYR A 283 -25.25 -10.57 -1.09
C TYR A 283 -24.15 -9.71 -1.75
N LEU A 284 -23.04 -10.32 -2.18
CA LEU A 284 -21.97 -9.58 -2.87
C LEU A 284 -22.44 -8.99 -4.21
N ASN A 285 -23.35 -9.67 -4.92
CA ASN A 285 -23.93 -9.19 -6.18
C ASN A 285 -24.95 -8.06 -5.99
N THR A 286 -25.57 -7.94 -4.81
CA THR A 286 -26.50 -6.83 -4.51
C THR A 286 -25.79 -5.54 -4.09
N ARG A 287 -24.53 -5.60 -3.65
CA ARG A 287 -23.78 -4.39 -3.28
C ARG A 287 -23.53 -3.48 -4.48
N LEU A 288 -24.15 -2.31 -4.48
CA LEU A 288 -23.96 -1.27 -5.48
C LEU A 288 -22.51 -0.77 -5.50
N GLY A 289 -21.90 -0.52 -4.34
CA GLY A 289 -20.55 0.07 -4.24
C GLY A 289 -19.48 -0.67 -5.04
N ASP A 290 -19.46 -2.00 -4.96
CA ASP A 290 -18.48 -2.83 -5.67
C ASP A 290 -18.90 -3.18 -7.11
N ASN A 291 -20.20 -3.35 -7.38
CA ASN A 291 -20.69 -3.78 -8.69
C ASN A 291 -20.91 -2.65 -9.69
N TYR A 292 -21.19 -1.43 -9.24
CA TYR A 292 -21.54 -0.30 -10.10
C TYR A 292 -20.43 0.05 -11.11
N MET A 293 -19.16 -0.16 -10.72
CA MET A 293 -17.96 0.08 -11.55
C MET A 293 -17.52 -1.13 -12.38
N LYS A 294 -18.06 -2.33 -12.13
CA LYS A 294 -17.56 -3.59 -12.69
C LYS A 294 -17.55 -3.58 -14.22
N ARG A 295 -18.64 -3.10 -14.83
CA ARG A 295 -18.79 -3.01 -16.29
C ARG A 295 -17.77 -2.04 -16.92
N ALA A 296 -17.56 -0.87 -16.30
CA ALA A 296 -16.60 0.11 -16.80
C ALA A 296 -15.15 -0.39 -16.71
N ARG A 297 -14.79 -1.06 -15.61
CA ARG A 297 -13.46 -1.69 -15.46
C ARG A 297 -13.24 -2.81 -16.47
N PHE A 298 -14.26 -3.63 -16.72
CA PHE A 298 -14.20 -4.70 -17.72
C PHE A 298 -13.87 -4.14 -19.11
N TYR A 299 -14.58 -3.10 -19.56
CA TYR A 299 -14.31 -2.50 -20.87
C TYR A 299 -12.91 -1.91 -21.00
N ILE A 300 -12.43 -1.20 -19.97
CA ILE A 300 -11.05 -0.68 -19.95
C ILE A 300 -10.03 -1.81 -20.05
N LEU A 301 -10.20 -2.89 -19.28
CA LEU A 301 -9.31 -4.06 -19.33
C LEU A 301 -9.34 -4.75 -20.69
N SER A 302 -10.52 -4.91 -21.30
CA SER A 302 -10.65 -5.46 -22.66
C SER A 302 -9.91 -4.60 -23.69
N CYS A 303 -10.00 -3.28 -23.61
CA CYS A 303 -9.24 -2.38 -24.49
C CYS A 303 -7.73 -2.52 -24.28
N ILE A 304 -7.25 -2.57 -23.02
CA ILE A 304 -5.82 -2.75 -22.73
C ILE A 304 -5.31 -4.08 -23.28
N LEU A 305 -6.05 -5.17 -23.07
CA LEU A 305 -5.70 -6.49 -23.62
C LEU A 305 -5.66 -6.46 -25.15
N MET A 306 -6.63 -5.82 -25.80
CA MET A 306 -6.63 -5.67 -27.26
C MET A 306 -5.42 -4.86 -27.75
N ILE A 307 -5.02 -3.79 -27.06
CA ILE A 307 -3.82 -3.02 -27.38
C ILE A 307 -2.57 -3.89 -27.27
N ILE A 308 -2.44 -4.68 -26.21
CA ILE A 308 -1.30 -5.60 -26.02
C ILE A 308 -1.27 -6.64 -27.15
N ILE A 309 -2.41 -7.23 -27.52
CA ILE A 309 -2.51 -8.18 -28.62
C ILE A 309 -2.09 -7.51 -29.93
N CYS A 310 -2.59 -6.31 -30.23
CA CYS A 310 -2.23 -5.57 -31.44
C CYS A 310 -0.73 -5.24 -31.48
N LEU A 311 -0.15 -4.75 -30.39
CA LEU A 311 1.27 -4.43 -30.30
C LEU A 311 2.14 -5.69 -30.46
N SER A 312 1.79 -6.78 -29.77
CA SER A 312 2.52 -8.05 -29.87
C SER A 312 2.46 -8.64 -31.29
N GLY A 313 1.30 -8.54 -31.96
CA GLY A 313 1.14 -8.98 -33.34
C GLY A 313 1.94 -8.12 -34.33
N ILE A 314 2.05 -6.81 -34.11
CA ILE A 314 2.88 -5.92 -34.94
C ILE A 314 4.36 -6.27 -34.77
N ILE A 315 4.81 -6.45 -33.53
CA ILE A 315 6.19 -6.86 -33.22
C ILE A 315 6.50 -8.23 -33.84
N ALA A 316 5.58 -9.19 -33.73
CA ALA A 316 5.73 -10.52 -34.31
C ALA A 316 5.80 -10.48 -35.85
N SER A 317 4.95 -9.69 -36.50
CA SER A 317 4.92 -9.55 -37.96
C SER A 317 6.21 -8.92 -38.52
N ASN A 318 6.78 -7.96 -37.77
CA ASN A 318 8.01 -7.26 -38.12
C ASN A 318 9.29 -7.99 -37.68
N SER A 319 9.18 -9.03 -36.85
CA SER A 319 10.34 -9.84 -36.45
C SER A 319 10.88 -10.67 -37.63
N THR A 320 12.19 -10.88 -37.63
CA THR A 320 12.94 -11.63 -38.67
C THR A 320 12.75 -13.15 -38.58
N VAL A 321 12.11 -13.64 -37.52
CA VAL A 321 11.76 -15.06 -37.37
C VAL A 321 10.71 -15.40 -38.41
N GLY A 322 10.99 -16.41 -39.24
CA GLY A 322 10.09 -16.82 -40.32
C GLY A 322 8.74 -17.23 -39.76
N LEU A 323 7.67 -16.55 -40.16
CA LEU A 323 6.27 -16.96 -39.94
C LEU A 323 5.99 -18.43 -40.34
N LYS A 324 6.86 -18.99 -41.19
CA LYS A 324 6.86 -20.38 -41.67
C LYS A 324 7.10 -21.42 -40.56
N ASP A 325 7.82 -21.09 -39.49
CA ASP A 325 8.13 -22.03 -38.41
C ASP A 325 7.04 -22.12 -37.32
N LEU A 326 6.08 -21.18 -37.33
CA LEU A 326 5.05 -21.07 -36.30
C LEU A 326 3.68 -21.60 -36.75
N MET A 327 3.44 -21.68 -38.06
CA MET A 327 2.17 -22.15 -38.64
C MET A 327 2.46 -23.04 -39.85
N THR A 328 2.41 -24.36 -39.65
CA THR A 328 2.42 -25.37 -40.73
C THR A 328 1.09 -25.34 -41.48
N PHE A 329 0.82 -24.26 -42.21
CA PHE A 329 -0.31 -24.20 -43.14
C PHE A 329 0.21 -24.25 -44.58
N ASN A 330 -0.21 -25.30 -45.28
CA ASN A 330 0.26 -25.73 -46.59
C ASN A 330 -0.38 -24.88 -47.72
N PHE A 331 -0.22 -23.56 -47.68
CA PHE A 331 -0.73 -22.65 -48.70
C PHE A 331 0.41 -21.82 -49.33
N VAL A 332 0.44 -21.77 -50.66
CA VAL A 332 1.32 -20.89 -51.46
C VAL A 332 0.82 -19.47 -51.30
N LEU A 333 1.25 -18.80 -50.23
CA LEU A 333 0.88 -17.42 -49.95
C LEU A 333 2.10 -16.51 -49.99
N ASP A 334 1.94 -15.35 -50.62
CA ASP A 334 2.95 -14.29 -50.72
C ASP A 334 3.19 -13.67 -49.33
N ILE A 335 4.26 -14.13 -48.67
CA ILE A 335 4.58 -13.83 -47.26
C ILE A 335 4.67 -12.31 -47.02
N ALA A 336 5.12 -11.54 -48.01
CA ALA A 336 5.22 -10.09 -47.93
C ALA A 336 3.85 -9.40 -47.86
N LYS A 337 2.88 -9.84 -48.67
CA LYS A 337 1.51 -9.30 -48.65
C LYS A 337 0.78 -9.66 -47.35
N ILE A 338 1.00 -10.86 -46.82
CA ILE A 338 0.44 -11.25 -45.52
C ILE A 338 0.96 -10.37 -44.40
N LYS A 339 2.28 -10.11 -44.35
CA LYS A 339 2.86 -9.20 -43.34
C LYS A 339 2.25 -7.80 -43.41
N GLN A 340 2.06 -7.26 -44.62
CA GLN A 340 1.45 -5.94 -44.80
C GLN A 340 -0.03 -5.91 -44.37
N ILE A 341 -0.83 -6.91 -44.76
CA ILE A 341 -2.24 -7.00 -44.37
C ILE A 341 -2.38 -7.15 -42.85
N VAL A 342 -1.58 -8.03 -42.23
CA VAL A 342 -1.59 -8.24 -40.78
C VAL A 342 -1.18 -6.96 -40.05
N THR A 343 -0.14 -6.27 -40.51
CA THR A 343 0.31 -5.01 -39.90
C THR A 343 -0.75 -3.91 -40.02
N TYR A 344 -1.44 -3.80 -41.16
CA TYR A 344 -2.51 -2.81 -41.36
C TYR A 344 -3.76 -3.11 -40.53
N VAL A 345 -4.17 -4.38 -40.43
CA VAL A 345 -5.30 -4.80 -39.59
C VAL A 345 -5.00 -4.57 -38.11
N LEU A 346 -3.78 -4.85 -37.66
CA LEU A 346 -3.39 -4.64 -36.27
C LEU A 346 -3.17 -3.16 -35.93
N SER A 347 -2.68 -2.34 -36.87
CA SER A 347 -2.53 -0.89 -36.65
C SER A 347 -3.88 -0.17 -36.59
N THR A 348 -4.81 -0.54 -37.48
CA THR A 348 -6.21 -0.03 -37.43
C THR A 348 -6.93 -0.51 -36.17
N GLY A 349 -6.75 -1.78 -35.79
CA GLY A 349 -7.26 -2.33 -34.52
C GLY A 349 -6.69 -1.61 -33.28
N LEU A 350 -5.41 -1.24 -33.31
CA LEU A 350 -4.76 -0.47 -32.26
C LEU A 350 -5.36 0.93 -32.14
N ALA A 351 -5.57 1.64 -33.25
CA ALA A 351 -6.19 2.96 -33.25
C ALA A 351 -7.62 2.93 -32.68
N ILE A 352 -8.44 1.97 -33.10
CA ILE A 352 -9.81 1.77 -32.58
C ILE A 352 -9.78 1.48 -31.07
N SER A 353 -8.85 0.63 -30.63
CA SER A 353 -8.72 0.26 -29.21
C SER A 353 -8.32 1.45 -28.33
N ILE A 354 -7.45 2.34 -28.82
CA ILE A 354 -7.09 3.58 -28.12
C ILE A 354 -8.29 4.53 -28.03
N CYS A 355 -9.03 4.72 -29.12
CA CYS A 355 -10.24 5.57 -29.10
C CYS A 355 -11.28 5.05 -28.09
N PHE A 356 -11.54 3.74 -28.08
CA PHE A 356 -12.44 3.14 -27.09
C PHE A 356 -11.89 3.25 -25.67
N LEU A 357 -10.58 3.11 -25.47
CA LEU A 357 -9.96 3.27 -24.15
C LEU A 357 -10.24 4.67 -23.60
N ILE A 358 -10.03 5.72 -24.40
CA ILE A 358 -10.32 7.11 -24.01
C ILE A 358 -11.81 7.27 -23.65
N TYR A 359 -12.71 6.76 -24.51
CA TYR A 359 -14.14 6.79 -24.25
C TYR A 359 -14.52 6.10 -22.93
N PHE A 360 -14.03 4.88 -22.69
CA PHE A 360 -14.35 4.11 -21.49
C PHE A 360 -13.72 4.68 -20.22
N ILE A 361 -12.57 5.36 -20.31
CA ILE A 361 -12.02 6.17 -19.23
C ILE A 361 -13.00 7.29 -18.87
N GLY A 362 -13.53 8.01 -19.87
CA GLY A 362 -14.56 9.04 -19.68
C GLY A 362 -15.85 8.48 -19.06
N PHE A 363 -16.34 7.36 -19.57
CA PHE A 363 -17.51 6.66 -19.02
C PHE A 363 -17.33 6.25 -17.56
N ARG A 364 -16.14 5.72 -17.21
CA ARG A 364 -15.79 5.39 -15.83
C ARG A 364 -15.79 6.62 -14.94
N LYS A 365 -15.26 7.75 -15.43
CA LYS A 365 -15.22 9.02 -14.68
C LYS A 365 -16.63 9.52 -14.37
N ARG A 366 -17.53 9.56 -15.36
CA ARG A 366 -18.93 9.97 -15.17
C ARG A 366 -19.66 9.11 -14.13
N LYS A 367 -19.54 7.78 -14.23
CA LYS A 367 -20.10 6.87 -13.23
C LYS A 367 -19.56 7.13 -11.83
N TYR A 368 -18.26 7.44 -11.73
CA TYR A 368 -17.64 7.75 -10.44
C TYR A 368 -18.19 9.03 -9.83
N GLU A 369 -18.47 10.05 -10.64
CA GLU A 369 -19.12 11.29 -10.20
C GLU A 369 -20.54 11.02 -9.68
N GLU A 370 -21.35 10.26 -10.43
CA GLU A 370 -22.72 9.89 -10.05
C GLU A 370 -22.76 9.17 -8.69
N ILE A 371 -21.97 8.11 -8.52
CA ILE A 371 -21.94 7.37 -7.24
C ILE A 371 -21.35 8.22 -6.10
N SER A 372 -20.39 9.09 -6.41
CA SER A 372 -19.78 9.97 -5.41
C SER A 372 -20.78 11.00 -4.89
N GLN A 373 -21.66 11.54 -5.74
CA GLN A 373 -22.73 12.46 -5.31
C GLN A 373 -23.73 11.75 -4.40
N ILE A 374 -24.17 10.55 -4.78
CA ILE A 374 -25.08 9.74 -3.96
C ILE A 374 -24.46 9.46 -2.59
N LYS A 375 -23.18 9.08 -2.54
CA LYS A 375 -22.45 8.85 -1.29
C LYS A 375 -22.34 10.10 -0.42
N LYS A 376 -22.04 11.27 -1.01
CA LYS A 376 -21.96 12.54 -0.28
C LYS A 376 -23.30 12.91 0.38
N PHE A 377 -24.41 12.61 -0.28
CA PHE A 377 -25.74 12.85 0.26
C PHE A 377 -26.10 11.82 1.34
N ALA A 378 -25.92 10.53 1.07
CA ALA A 378 -26.25 9.46 2.01
C ALA A 378 -25.43 9.52 3.31
N LEU A 379 -24.16 9.93 3.24
CA LEU A 379 -23.24 9.98 4.37
C LEU A 379 -23.02 11.41 4.88
N HIS A 380 -23.92 12.35 4.56
CA HIS A 380 -23.70 13.77 4.81
C HIS A 380 -23.34 14.07 6.28
N ASP A 381 -24.17 13.63 7.21
CA ASP A 381 -24.02 13.88 8.65
C ASP A 381 -22.71 13.30 9.21
N LEU A 382 -22.38 12.09 8.78
CA LEU A 382 -21.13 11.42 9.16
C LEU A 382 -19.90 12.16 8.61
N LEU A 383 -19.91 12.52 7.33
CA LEU A 383 -18.78 13.20 6.69
C LEU A 383 -18.58 14.61 7.27
N LEU A 384 -19.67 15.29 7.64
CA LEU A 384 -19.62 16.59 8.31
C LEU A 384 -18.99 16.46 9.70
N SER A 385 -19.38 15.45 10.48
CA SER A 385 -18.82 15.18 11.81
C SER A 385 -17.34 14.82 11.73
N ILE A 386 -16.94 13.97 10.77
CA ILE A 386 -15.52 13.64 10.51
C ILE A 386 -14.73 14.89 10.12
N LYS A 387 -15.28 15.74 9.25
CA LYS A 387 -14.64 17.00 8.85
C LYS A 387 -14.45 17.94 10.03
N TYR A 388 -15.47 18.07 10.87
CA TYR A 388 -15.43 18.89 12.07
C TYR A 388 -14.36 18.38 13.05
N GLN A 389 -14.36 17.07 13.35
CA GLN A 389 -13.33 16.45 14.18
C GLN A 389 -11.93 16.70 13.62
N ASN A 390 -11.72 16.51 12.31
CA ASN A 390 -10.41 16.68 11.68
C ASN A 390 -9.86 18.11 11.82
N ARG A 391 -10.72 19.12 11.91
CA ARG A 391 -10.30 20.52 12.16
C ARG A 391 -9.89 20.76 13.61
N MET A 392 -10.46 20.00 14.54
CA MET A 392 -10.14 20.07 15.96
C MET A 392 -8.96 19.18 16.35
N LEU A 393 -8.50 18.29 15.46
CA LEU A 393 -7.34 17.43 15.72
C LEU A 393 -6.09 18.26 15.94
N GLN A 394 -5.58 18.21 17.17
CA GLN A 394 -4.28 18.74 17.53
C GLN A 394 -3.20 17.69 17.28
N GLU A 395 -1.96 18.15 17.07
CA GLU A 395 -0.80 17.26 16.94
C GLU A 395 -0.55 16.49 18.25
N PHE A 396 -0.89 17.11 19.38
CA PHE A 396 -0.89 16.53 20.72
C PHE A 396 -2.28 16.74 21.34
N PRO A 397 -3.00 15.66 21.72
CA PRO A 397 -4.31 15.81 22.37
C PRO A 397 -4.17 16.48 23.74
N PRO A 398 -5.07 17.41 24.13
CA PRO A 398 -4.96 18.14 25.39
C PRO A 398 -5.41 17.29 26.59
N VAL A 399 -4.69 16.21 26.89
CA VAL A 399 -5.06 15.28 28.00
C VAL A 399 -4.79 15.89 29.38
N GLU A 400 -3.96 16.93 29.45
CA GLU A 400 -3.72 17.73 30.65
C GLU A 400 -4.88 18.69 30.98
N ASP A 401 -5.76 18.98 30.01
CA ASP A 401 -6.90 19.89 30.15
C ASP A 401 -8.23 19.14 29.84
N PRO A 402 -8.87 18.55 30.87
CA PRO A 402 -10.07 17.74 30.69
C PRO A 402 -11.25 18.49 30.05
N GLN A 403 -11.34 19.82 30.24
CA GLN A 403 -12.39 20.63 29.63
C GLN A 403 -12.19 20.75 28.11
N LYS A 404 -10.96 21.04 27.67
CA LYS A 404 -10.64 21.06 26.23
C LYS A 404 -10.75 19.66 25.62
N LEU A 405 -10.29 18.64 26.32
CA LEU A 405 -10.42 17.24 25.90
C LEU A 405 -11.89 16.88 25.65
N PHE A 406 -12.77 17.25 26.58
CA PHE A 406 -14.20 17.00 26.48
C PHE A 406 -14.81 17.66 25.24
N ALA A 407 -14.56 18.96 25.07
CA ALA A 407 -15.14 19.74 23.98
C ALA A 407 -14.60 19.39 22.59
N GLN A 408 -13.31 19.04 22.46
CA GLN A 408 -12.65 18.84 21.17
C GLN A 408 -12.63 17.38 20.69
N TYR A 409 -12.81 16.42 21.59
CA TYR A 409 -12.76 15.01 21.27
C TYR A 409 -13.97 14.27 21.81
N ILE A 410 -14.18 14.28 23.13
CA ILE A 410 -15.08 13.33 23.80
C ILE A 410 -16.53 13.49 23.33
N SER A 411 -17.08 14.70 23.33
CA SER A 411 -18.47 14.93 22.90
C SER A 411 -18.71 14.47 21.45
N ILE A 412 -17.80 14.84 20.55
CA ILE A 412 -17.89 14.55 19.11
C ILE A 412 -17.77 13.04 18.82
N ILE A 413 -17.03 12.29 19.64
CA ILE A 413 -16.86 10.83 19.47
C ILE A 413 -18.20 10.08 19.54
N TYR A 414 -19.11 10.49 20.44
CA TYR A 414 -20.42 9.85 20.56
C TYR A 414 -21.29 10.12 19.34
N ASP A 415 -21.30 11.35 18.83
CA ASP A 415 -21.98 11.71 17.58
C ASP A 415 -21.43 10.90 16.40
N ILE A 416 -20.10 10.80 16.27
CA ILE A 416 -19.47 10.02 15.20
C ILE A 416 -19.80 8.54 15.33
N LYS A 417 -19.85 7.98 16.53
CA LYS A 417 -20.28 6.58 16.73
C LYS A 417 -21.71 6.37 16.26
N ARG A 418 -22.65 7.24 16.69
CA ARG A 418 -24.06 7.16 16.30
C ARG A 418 -24.23 7.22 14.77
N GLU A 419 -23.59 8.18 14.12
CA GLU A 419 -23.67 8.31 12.66
C GLU A 419 -22.93 7.19 11.93
N CYS A 420 -21.83 6.66 12.48
CA CYS A 420 -21.17 5.47 11.95
C CYS A 420 -22.09 4.23 11.98
N ASP A 421 -22.78 4.00 13.11
CA ASP A 421 -23.68 2.86 13.29
C ASP A 421 -24.82 2.91 12.26
N LYS A 422 -25.46 4.08 12.13
CA LYS A 422 -26.50 4.35 11.13
C LYS A 422 -25.97 4.12 9.71
N ALA A 423 -24.81 4.67 9.37
CA ALA A 423 -24.22 4.52 8.03
C ALA A 423 -23.89 3.06 7.69
N ILE A 424 -23.38 2.29 8.64
CA ILE A 424 -23.03 0.88 8.45
C ILE A 424 -24.27 0.01 8.26
N VAL A 425 -25.39 0.31 8.93
CA VAL A 425 -26.63 -0.47 8.80
C VAL A 425 -27.41 -0.09 7.54
N THR A 426 -27.56 1.21 7.26
CA THR A 426 -28.44 1.70 6.19
C THR A 426 -27.77 1.73 4.82
N TYR A 427 -26.46 2.01 4.75
CA TYR A 427 -25.76 2.27 3.49
C TYR A 427 -24.66 1.24 3.16
N ASP A 428 -24.67 0.06 3.79
CA ASP A 428 -23.68 -1.00 3.55
C ASP A 428 -23.55 -1.39 2.07
N ASN A 429 -24.66 -1.38 1.34
CA ASN A 429 -24.78 -1.74 -0.06
C ASN A 429 -24.21 -0.65 -0.98
N LEU A 430 -24.27 0.62 -0.58
CA LEU A 430 -23.74 1.75 -1.35
C LEU A 430 -22.22 1.84 -1.22
N LEU A 431 -21.69 1.47 -0.06
CA LEU A 431 -20.26 1.48 0.22
C LEU A 431 -19.55 0.33 -0.51
N THR A 432 -18.32 0.57 -0.89
CA THR A 432 -17.39 -0.48 -1.31
C THR A 432 -16.96 -1.32 -0.09
N ASN A 433 -16.35 -2.49 -0.31
CA ASN A 433 -15.84 -3.33 0.80
C ASN A 433 -14.91 -2.58 1.75
N TRP A 434 -14.03 -1.76 1.20
CA TRP A 434 -13.00 -1.07 1.95
C TRP A 434 -13.55 0.17 2.68
N GLU A 435 -14.48 0.93 2.09
CA GLU A 435 -15.11 2.08 2.76
C GLU A 435 -15.83 1.59 4.01
N LEU A 436 -16.54 0.47 3.85
CA LEU A 436 -17.23 -0.20 4.94
C LEU A 436 -16.25 -0.71 6.00
N GLU A 437 -15.11 -1.29 5.63
CA GLU A 437 -14.07 -1.72 6.60
C GLU A 437 -13.48 -0.52 7.36
N THR A 438 -13.25 0.60 6.67
CA THR A 438 -12.73 1.84 7.26
C THR A 438 -13.73 2.42 8.28
N LEU A 439 -15.01 2.47 7.93
CA LEU A 439 -16.06 2.92 8.86
C LEU A 439 -16.22 1.99 10.05
N LYS A 440 -16.10 0.67 9.86
CA LYS A 440 -16.12 -0.31 10.97
C LYS A 440 -14.93 -0.16 11.90
N GLN A 441 -13.75 0.13 11.36
CA GLN A 441 -12.57 0.44 12.18
C GLN A 441 -12.77 1.73 12.97
N LEU A 442 -13.34 2.77 12.34
CA LEU A 442 -13.70 4.01 13.03
C LEU A 442 -14.69 3.73 14.18
N GLN A 443 -15.76 2.98 13.90
CA GLN A 443 -16.74 2.51 14.89
C GLN A 443 -16.08 1.73 16.04
N THR A 444 -15.09 0.89 15.73
CA THR A 444 -14.37 0.10 16.74
C THR A 444 -13.52 1.00 17.62
N TYR A 445 -12.80 1.97 17.04
CA TYR A 445 -11.96 2.89 17.81
C TYR A 445 -12.78 3.89 18.64
N THR A 446 -13.91 4.39 18.12
CA THR A 446 -14.83 5.19 18.94
C THR A 446 -15.42 4.35 20.07
N SER A 447 -15.81 3.10 19.82
CA SER A 447 -16.32 2.21 20.87
C SER A 447 -15.27 1.86 21.93
N LEU A 448 -14.01 1.63 21.50
CA LEU A 448 -12.89 1.38 22.40
C LEU A 448 -12.67 2.60 23.31
N LEU A 449 -12.61 3.79 22.73
CA LEU A 449 -12.37 5.03 23.47
C LEU A 449 -13.53 5.34 24.44
N ILE A 450 -14.78 5.14 24.01
CA ILE A 450 -15.96 5.25 24.90
C ILE A 450 -15.87 4.24 26.06
N SER A 451 -15.45 3.00 25.79
CA SER A 451 -15.23 1.99 26.83
C SER A 451 -14.11 2.38 27.79
N THR A 452 -13.02 2.97 27.29
CA THR A 452 -11.91 3.46 28.12
C THR A 452 -12.38 4.62 29.02
N ILE A 453 -13.21 5.52 28.50
CA ILE A 453 -13.84 6.61 29.27
C ILE A 453 -14.82 6.06 30.31
N GLY A 454 -15.57 5.01 29.98
CA GLY A 454 -16.50 4.33 30.88
C GLY A 454 -17.79 5.10 31.16
N ILE A 455 -18.19 5.99 30.25
CA ILE A 455 -19.47 6.70 30.30
C ILE A 455 -20.31 6.20 29.13
N ASP A 456 -21.48 5.62 29.40
CA ASP A 456 -22.34 5.10 28.32
C ASP A 456 -23.18 6.21 27.65
N ASP A 457 -23.62 7.20 28.42
CA ASP A 457 -24.42 8.33 27.93
C ASP A 457 -23.77 9.67 28.28
N ILE A 458 -23.21 10.32 27.28
CA ILE A 458 -22.50 11.60 27.42
C ILE A 458 -23.45 12.80 27.36
N GLU A 459 -24.67 12.65 26.84
CA GLU A 459 -25.60 13.78 26.62
C GLU A 459 -26.02 14.42 27.95
N CYS A 460 -25.88 13.70 29.06
CA CYS A 460 -26.16 14.16 30.42
C CYS A 460 -24.98 14.86 31.12
N TYR A 461 -23.77 14.91 30.52
CA TYR A 461 -22.58 15.47 31.16
C TYR A 461 -22.26 16.88 30.66
N SER A 462 -22.14 17.84 31.58
CA SER A 462 -21.48 19.12 31.33
C SER A 462 -19.95 18.97 31.32
N ALA A 463 -19.24 19.93 30.73
CA ALA A 463 -17.77 19.94 30.71
C ALA A 463 -17.16 19.96 32.12
N GLU A 464 -17.86 20.54 33.10
CA GLU A 464 -17.44 20.61 34.51
C GLU A 464 -17.62 19.25 35.20
N GLU A 465 -18.78 18.61 35.03
CA GLU A 465 -19.04 17.26 35.56
C GLU A 465 -18.08 16.23 34.98
N PHE A 466 -17.76 16.33 33.68
CA PHE A 466 -16.76 15.48 33.06
C PHE A 466 -15.37 15.71 33.67
N THR A 467 -15.00 16.96 33.97
CA THR A 467 -13.70 17.28 34.58
C THR A 467 -13.58 16.65 35.97
N ILE A 468 -14.64 16.70 36.77
CA ILE A 468 -14.70 16.06 38.09
C ILE A 468 -14.52 14.54 37.95
N PHE A 469 -15.30 13.91 37.08
CA PHE A 469 -15.22 12.48 36.79
C PHE A 469 -13.82 12.06 36.30
N PHE A 470 -13.25 12.82 35.36
CA PHE A 470 -11.96 12.53 34.76
C PHE A 470 -10.84 12.59 35.79
N ASN A 471 -10.85 13.60 36.66
CA ASN A 471 -9.86 13.74 37.72
C ASN A 471 -9.99 12.62 38.77
N ASP A 472 -11.21 12.25 39.16
CA ASP A 472 -11.45 11.13 40.07
C ASP A 472 -10.91 9.80 39.48
N LYS A 473 -11.26 9.51 38.22
CA LYS A 473 -10.79 8.32 37.51
C LYS A 473 -9.28 8.30 37.29
N LYS A 474 -8.67 9.46 37.06
CA LYS A 474 -7.22 9.63 36.99
C LYS A 474 -6.56 9.28 38.33
N THR A 475 -7.13 9.69 39.46
CA THR A 475 -6.55 9.41 40.79
C THR A 475 -6.71 7.96 41.24
N THR A 476 -7.79 7.29 40.83
CA THR A 476 -8.08 5.89 41.18
C THR A 476 -7.38 4.87 40.26
N ALA A 477 -6.87 5.31 39.10
CA ALA A 477 -6.15 4.47 38.17
C ALA A 477 -4.77 4.03 38.68
N ILE A 478 -4.35 2.84 38.27
CA ILE A 478 -2.99 2.33 38.53
C ILE A 478 -1.97 3.28 37.90
N GLN A 479 -1.01 3.73 38.70
CA GLN A 479 0.01 4.70 38.28
C GLN A 479 1.39 4.38 38.89
N ASN A 480 2.45 4.69 38.14
CA ASN A 480 3.83 4.76 38.64
C ASN A 480 4.35 6.20 38.51
N GLU A 481 5.60 6.48 38.91
CA GLU A 481 6.20 7.84 38.87
C GLU A 481 6.17 8.52 37.48
N LYS A 482 5.98 7.78 36.38
CA LYS A 482 6.04 8.30 35.00
C LYS A 482 4.78 8.08 34.15
N ILE A 483 3.92 7.13 34.52
CA ILE A 483 2.81 6.66 33.68
C ILE A 483 1.58 6.43 34.55
N ASN A 484 0.49 7.09 34.18
CA ASN A 484 -0.86 6.76 34.65
C ASN A 484 -1.55 5.93 33.55
N ILE A 485 -1.99 4.71 33.88
CA ILE A 485 -2.50 3.77 32.87
C ILE A 485 -3.74 4.32 32.15
N PHE A 486 -4.64 4.99 32.87
CA PHE A 486 -5.85 5.58 32.30
C PHE A 486 -5.52 6.69 31.28
N ILE A 487 -4.60 7.60 31.62
CA ILE A 487 -4.11 8.64 30.70
C ILE A 487 -3.44 8.02 29.47
N SER A 488 -2.55 7.04 29.68
CA SER A 488 -1.84 6.39 28.60
C SER A 488 -2.79 5.65 27.65
N ASP A 489 -3.84 5.02 28.17
CA ASP A 489 -4.85 4.35 27.36
C ASP A 489 -5.67 5.36 26.55
N ILE A 490 -6.08 6.48 27.16
CA ILE A 490 -6.79 7.57 26.45
C ILE A 490 -5.93 8.16 25.34
N GLU A 491 -4.67 8.50 25.61
CA GLU A 491 -3.75 9.04 24.59
C GLU A 491 -3.58 8.07 23.41
N ARG A 492 -3.40 6.79 23.72
CA ARG A 492 -3.27 5.74 22.71
C ARG A 492 -4.54 5.61 21.87
N ASP A 493 -5.70 5.62 22.50
CA ASP A 493 -6.98 5.40 21.83
C ASP A 493 -7.40 6.64 21.03
N ILE A 494 -7.16 7.85 21.54
CA ILE A 494 -7.31 9.12 20.79
C ILE A 494 -6.37 9.15 19.59
N LYS A 495 -5.12 8.69 19.72
CA LYS A 495 -4.18 8.64 18.61
C LYS A 495 -4.70 7.73 17.49
N LYS A 496 -5.13 6.51 17.81
CA LYS A 496 -5.73 5.57 16.85
C LYS A 496 -6.98 6.16 16.19
N TYR A 497 -7.85 6.79 16.97
CA TYR A 497 -9.03 7.47 16.47
C TYR A 497 -8.68 8.62 15.52
N SER A 498 -7.73 9.48 15.91
CA SER A 498 -7.30 10.63 15.12
C SER A 498 -6.68 10.23 13.78
N ASP A 499 -5.83 9.19 13.79
CA ASP A 499 -5.25 8.63 12.56
C ASP A 499 -6.35 8.04 11.66
N GLN A 500 -7.36 7.40 12.24
CA GLN A 500 -8.50 6.87 11.49
C GLN A 500 -9.40 7.97 10.92
N ILE A 501 -9.60 9.09 11.61
CA ILE A 501 -10.32 10.27 11.09
C ILE A 501 -9.60 10.84 9.87
N LYS A 502 -8.27 11.00 9.94
CA LYS A 502 -7.46 11.43 8.79
C LYS A 502 -7.56 10.45 7.62
N LEU A 503 -7.51 9.15 7.91
CA LEU A 503 -7.69 8.12 6.90
C LEU A 503 -9.06 8.21 6.23
N CYS A 504 -10.14 8.38 7.01
CA CYS A 504 -11.50 8.60 6.49
C CYS A 504 -11.60 9.84 5.58
N MET A 505 -10.95 10.95 5.94
CA MET A 505 -10.88 12.16 5.13
C MET A 505 -10.24 11.89 3.76
N GLU A 506 -9.09 11.20 3.72
CA GLU A 506 -8.40 10.81 2.49
C GLU A 506 -9.29 9.93 1.60
N ILE A 507 -9.95 8.96 2.23
CA ILE A 507 -10.77 7.93 1.63
C ILE A 507 -12.02 8.49 0.95
N PHE A 508 -12.76 9.33 1.66
CA PHE A 508 -14.00 9.93 1.16
C PHE A 508 -13.71 11.23 0.39
N LYS A 509 -12.45 11.65 0.30
CA LYS A 509 -12.01 12.90 -0.34
C LYS A 509 -12.85 14.09 0.12
N VAL A 510 -13.07 14.15 1.43
CA VAL A 510 -13.77 15.27 2.04
C VAL A 510 -12.83 16.47 1.93
N SER A 511 -13.24 17.51 1.20
CA SER A 511 -12.41 18.72 1.09
C SER A 511 -12.19 19.29 2.48
N THR A 512 -10.92 19.53 2.82
CA THR A 512 -10.48 20.18 4.07
C THR A 512 -11.16 21.52 4.29
#